data_AF-A0A7H8RDL3-F1
#
_entry.id   AF-A0A7H8RDL3-F1
#
_cell.length_a   1.000
_cell.length_b   1.000
_cell.length_c   1.000
_cell.angle_alpha   90.00
_cell.angle_beta   90.00
_cell.angle_gamma   90.00
#
_symmetry.space_group_name_H-M   'P 1'
#
loop_
_entity.id
_entity.type
_entity.pdbx_description
1 polymer ?
#
loop_
_entity_poly.entity_id
_entity_poly.type
_entity_poly.pdbx_seq_one_letter_code
_entity_poly.pdbx_strand_id
1 'polypeptide(L)'
;GLPAAVMWIISFWLLPVISAIVWLAMLIAMLSTWAAQGKPRYSEMSVDEHVPYISDIGARGLKPLFIAMGSVTVVTLDLAFLAERWMRHSGHLVRNKGRFDKACSIISLFFAAAGAAGLILLTIFDTVRHPSMHRAFLGLFIGGYLISAIFICLEYLRMGIFYRSKYVVLIVSFWIKAIFVVVELALAIAFGVLDKVSKRQNAAAIIEWVISFIFTFYVLSFVIDLLPSVRRRHHLPQGEKGLQMSSRPSASSGALPNNNLTYEEPVTTDSMGDRGNTYRGQTETSYIDAHIYPRIIIIIIMAESFVLGSADRPFDNILNFRDVGRSINGFNGSKLLREGVLFRGARPDDASERDKQRLTDEIGLGTIIDLRSSTEHAFAAQRRQNARLIENADAADPENSVSVSTNDNEHLLNLPQVKRRMISMTGRAFERMLLWRLDWYNFIKALGLAASGYRTDAARLVATNVMKPRGLIGLAQDMLDCAGAEIREIFDILADSAAYPVVVHCTQGKDRTGLIILLLLLLLVETTAVDIPLNTISADYVKSETELEPELEYLMKEITQIGLDEDYAKCPPGFAEAVREYLDSKYGGVKAYLLSIGVGEEKMDTICQRLVLER
;
A
#
# COMPACT_ATOMS: atom_id res chain seq x y z
N GLY A 1 -35.90 -33.60 -3.36
CA GLY A 1 -34.89 -32.76 -2.69
C GLY A 1 -34.74 -31.50 -3.48
N LEU A 2 -34.89 -30.33 -2.85
CA LEU A 2 -34.71 -29.04 -3.53
C LEU A 2 -33.22 -28.80 -3.83
N PRO A 3 -32.89 -28.20 -4.99
CA PRO A 3 -31.52 -27.96 -5.42
C PRO A 3 -30.86 -26.84 -4.59
N ALA A 4 -29.59 -27.05 -4.22
CA ALA A 4 -28.74 -26.19 -3.39
C ALA A 4 -28.33 -24.84 -4.04
N ALA A 5 -29.19 -24.26 -4.89
CA ALA A 5 -28.90 -23.06 -5.68
C ALA A 5 -29.52 -21.76 -5.14
N VAL A 6 -30.16 -21.77 -3.95
CA VAL A 6 -30.92 -20.60 -3.47
C VAL A 6 -30.33 -19.91 -2.22
N MET A 7 -29.24 -20.40 -1.61
CA MET A 7 -28.89 -20.00 -0.24
C MET A 7 -27.69 -19.04 -0.06
N TRP A 8 -27.52 -18.04 -0.94
CA TRP A 8 -26.48 -16.99 -0.75
C TRP A 8 -27.00 -15.57 -1.07
N ILE A 9 -28.15 -15.21 -0.51
CA ILE A 9 -28.74 -13.86 -0.66
C ILE A 9 -28.35 -12.93 0.50
N ILE A 10 -27.95 -13.44 1.67
CA ILE A 10 -27.62 -12.60 2.82
C ILE A 10 -26.11 -12.43 2.92
N SER A 11 -25.67 -11.23 2.62
CA SER A 11 -24.30 -10.80 2.83
C SER A 11 -24.03 -10.67 4.34
N PHE A 12 -23.14 -11.49 4.92
CA PHE A 12 -22.98 -11.60 6.38
C PHE A 12 -22.63 -10.27 7.09
N TRP A 13 -21.98 -9.32 6.40
CA TRP A 13 -21.75 -7.98 6.94
C TRP A 13 -23.03 -7.19 7.25
N LEU A 14 -24.17 -7.60 6.70
CA LEU A 14 -25.46 -6.98 6.98
C LEU A 14 -25.94 -7.25 8.41
N LEU A 15 -25.48 -8.34 9.04
CA LEU A 15 -25.86 -8.71 10.41
C LEU A 15 -25.48 -7.64 11.45
N PRO A 16 -24.20 -7.22 11.57
CA PRO A 16 -23.85 -6.14 12.49
C PRO A 16 -24.46 -4.79 12.10
N VAL A 17 -24.71 -4.54 10.81
CA VAL A 17 -25.41 -3.32 10.36
C VAL A 17 -26.84 -3.28 10.85
N ILE A 18 -27.59 -4.38 10.70
CA ILE A 18 -28.96 -4.48 11.20
C ILE A 18 -28.97 -4.32 12.72
N SER A 19 -28.07 -5.01 13.43
CA SER A 19 -27.94 -4.92 14.88
C SER A 19 -27.73 -3.48 15.36
N ALA A 20 -26.77 -2.76 14.74
CA ALA A 20 -26.46 -1.38 15.07
C ALA A 20 -27.60 -0.40 14.74
N ILE A 21 -28.24 -0.54 13.58
CA ILE A 21 -29.36 0.32 13.18
C ILE A 21 -30.54 0.14 14.14
N VAL A 22 -30.89 -1.11 14.48
CA VAL A 22 -32.00 -1.40 15.39
C VAL A 22 -31.69 -0.89 16.79
N TRP A 23 -30.47 -1.11 17.28
CA TRP A 23 -30.04 -0.60 18.59
C TRP A 23 -30.12 0.93 18.67
N LEU A 24 -29.54 1.60 17.68
CA LEU A 24 -29.51 3.06 17.62
C LEU A 24 -30.92 3.64 17.48
N ALA A 25 -31.75 3.06 16.62
CA ALA A 25 -33.14 3.47 16.44
C ALA A 25 -33.95 3.32 17.73
N MET A 26 -33.73 2.25 18.50
CA MET A 26 -34.37 2.05 19.80
C MET A 26 -33.98 3.14 20.79
N LEU A 27 -32.68 3.42 20.94
CA LEU A 27 -32.18 4.48 21.84
C LEU A 27 -32.72 5.86 21.47
N ILE A 28 -32.68 6.20 20.17
CA ILE A 28 -33.21 7.48 19.67
C ILE A 28 -34.71 7.57 19.92
N ALA A 29 -35.47 6.50 19.66
CA ALA A 29 -36.91 6.47 19.87
C ALA A 29 -37.27 6.68 21.35
N MET A 30 -36.56 6.01 22.26
CA MET A 30 -36.77 6.19 23.71
C MET A 30 -36.47 7.61 24.17
N LEU A 31 -35.29 8.13 23.80
CA LEU A 31 -34.85 9.46 24.22
C LEU A 31 -35.74 10.56 23.63
N SER A 32 -36.11 10.44 22.35
CA SER A 32 -36.96 11.40 21.65
C SER A 32 -38.39 11.39 22.19
N THR A 33 -38.94 10.21 22.50
CA THR A 33 -40.28 10.10 23.08
C THR A 33 -40.34 10.73 24.47
N TRP A 34 -39.34 10.47 25.31
CA TRP A 34 -39.24 11.11 26.63
C TRP A 34 -39.10 12.63 26.52
N ALA A 35 -38.27 13.13 25.61
CA ALA A 35 -38.12 14.56 25.37
C ALA A 35 -39.42 15.20 24.86
N ALA A 36 -40.12 14.54 23.92
CA ALA A 36 -41.37 15.03 23.34
C ALA A 36 -42.53 15.09 24.34
N GLN A 37 -42.52 14.22 25.36
CA GLN A 37 -43.50 14.23 26.45
C GLN A 37 -43.23 15.32 27.50
N GLY A 38 -42.26 16.21 27.27
CA GLY A 38 -41.91 17.26 28.22
C GLY A 38 -41.00 16.79 29.37
N LYS A 39 -40.21 15.73 29.14
CA LYS A 39 -39.26 15.16 30.12
C LYS A 39 -39.95 14.70 31.42
N PRO A 40 -40.93 13.78 31.32
CA PRO A 40 -41.64 13.30 32.50
C PRO A 40 -40.68 12.62 33.48
N ARG A 41 -40.99 12.74 34.77
CA ARG A 41 -40.30 12.02 35.85
C ARG A 41 -41.04 10.74 36.18
N TYR A 42 -40.31 9.65 36.34
CA TYR A 42 -40.87 8.35 36.71
C TYR A 42 -40.83 8.16 38.24
N SER A 43 -41.73 7.34 38.78
CA SER A 43 -41.88 7.14 40.22
C SER A 43 -40.71 6.40 40.88
N GLU A 44 -39.90 5.72 40.07
CA GLU A 44 -38.69 4.99 40.46
C GLU A 44 -37.49 5.94 40.67
N MET A 45 -37.56 7.13 40.09
CA MET A 45 -36.48 8.11 40.14
C MET A 45 -36.41 8.76 41.53
N SER A 46 -35.20 8.99 42.04
CA SER A 46 -35.05 9.70 43.31
C SER A 46 -35.44 11.18 43.19
N VAL A 47 -35.64 11.86 44.32
CA VAL A 47 -36.09 13.27 44.35
C VAL A 47 -35.10 14.19 43.60
N ASP A 48 -33.81 13.90 43.63
CA ASP A 48 -32.76 14.72 42.99
C ASP A 48 -32.42 14.28 41.55
N GLU A 49 -33.07 13.26 41.02
CA GLU A 49 -32.81 12.67 39.71
C GLU A 49 -33.65 13.32 38.60
N HIS A 50 -33.00 13.84 37.57
CA HIS A 50 -33.60 14.60 36.46
C HIS A 50 -33.44 13.91 35.11
N VAL A 51 -32.49 12.98 34.98
CA VAL A 51 -32.23 12.21 33.76
C VAL A 51 -32.58 10.74 34.06
N PRO A 52 -33.56 10.14 33.37
CA PRO A 52 -33.93 8.75 33.60
C PRO A 52 -32.90 7.80 32.98
N TYR A 53 -32.78 6.62 33.58
CA TYR A 53 -32.09 5.50 32.95
C TYR A 53 -32.88 5.01 31.72
N ILE A 54 -32.20 4.33 30.81
CA ILE A 54 -32.82 3.76 29.59
C ILE A 54 -33.95 2.79 29.99
N SER A 55 -33.69 1.98 31.02
CA SER A 55 -34.64 1.00 31.54
C SER A 55 -35.91 1.62 32.12
N ASP A 56 -35.85 2.82 32.69
CA ASP A 56 -37.01 3.52 33.24
C ASP A 56 -37.99 3.95 32.14
N ILE A 57 -37.46 4.51 31.05
CA ILE A 57 -38.25 4.85 29.86
C ILE A 57 -38.84 3.56 29.25
N GLY A 58 -38.02 2.52 29.15
CA GLY A 58 -38.42 1.21 28.66
C GLY A 58 -39.57 0.59 29.46
N ALA A 59 -39.66 0.81 30.77
CA ALA A 59 -40.67 0.19 31.62
C ALA A 59 -42.07 0.84 31.53
N ARG A 60 -42.16 2.13 31.19
CA ARG A 60 -43.36 2.97 31.41
C ARG A 60 -44.23 3.26 30.19
N GLY A 61 -43.92 2.70 29.03
CA GLY A 61 -44.76 2.80 27.82
C GLY A 61 -44.11 2.24 26.56
N LEU A 62 -42.78 2.20 26.52
CA LEU A 62 -42.01 1.66 25.40
C LEU A 62 -41.54 0.22 25.63
N LYS A 63 -42.17 -0.51 26.55
CA LYS A 63 -41.77 -1.89 26.89
C LYS A 63 -41.83 -2.85 25.70
N PRO A 64 -42.90 -2.85 24.87
CA PRO A 64 -42.92 -3.68 23.66
C PRO A 64 -41.80 -3.32 22.68
N LEU A 65 -41.49 -2.03 22.53
CA LEU A 65 -40.39 -1.54 21.70
C LEU A 65 -39.05 -2.04 22.24
N PHE A 66 -38.83 -1.93 23.56
CA PHE A 66 -37.59 -2.34 24.21
C PHE A 66 -37.34 -3.84 24.06
N ILE A 67 -38.37 -4.66 24.29
CA ILE A 67 -38.27 -6.11 24.13
C ILE A 67 -38.01 -6.48 22.67
N ALA A 68 -38.80 -5.94 21.73
CA ALA A 68 -38.70 -6.30 20.33
C ALA A 68 -37.36 -5.88 19.71
N MET A 69 -37.00 -4.60 19.85
CA MET A 69 -35.77 -4.08 19.26
C MET A 69 -34.53 -4.58 19.99
N GLY A 70 -34.57 -4.67 21.32
CA GLY A 70 -33.49 -5.26 22.12
C GLY A 70 -33.21 -6.70 21.72
N SER A 71 -34.25 -7.52 21.54
CA SER A 71 -34.12 -8.91 21.07
C SER A 71 -33.50 -8.98 19.68
N VAL A 72 -33.98 -8.17 18.73
CA VAL A 72 -33.43 -8.15 17.37
C VAL A 72 -31.96 -7.75 17.38
N THR A 73 -31.57 -6.73 18.15
CA THR A 73 -30.18 -6.29 18.28
C THR A 73 -29.26 -7.43 18.71
N VAL A 74 -29.56 -8.11 19.82
CA VAL A 74 -28.65 -9.13 20.36
C VAL A 74 -28.66 -10.42 19.56
N VAL A 75 -29.81 -10.81 19.00
CA VAL A 75 -29.88 -11.98 18.12
C VAL A 75 -29.06 -11.75 16.86
N THR A 76 -29.18 -10.57 16.22
CA THR A 76 -28.41 -10.26 15.01
C THR A 76 -26.92 -10.05 15.29
N LEU A 77 -26.56 -9.53 16.47
CA LEU A 77 -25.17 -9.42 16.93
C LEU A 77 -24.54 -10.80 17.15
N ASP A 78 -25.22 -11.69 17.87
CA ASP A 78 -24.73 -13.05 18.14
C ASP A 78 -24.64 -13.86 16.84
N LEU A 79 -25.58 -13.66 15.91
CA LEU A 79 -25.49 -14.22 14.55
C LEU A 79 -24.26 -13.69 13.79
N ALA A 80 -23.86 -12.43 14.00
CA ALA A 80 -22.63 -11.90 13.41
C ALA A 80 -21.39 -12.62 13.95
N PHE A 81 -21.34 -12.88 15.27
CA PHE A 81 -20.24 -13.66 15.88
C PHE A 81 -20.21 -15.11 15.38
N LEU A 82 -21.39 -15.74 15.26
CA LEU A 82 -21.52 -17.07 14.67
C LEU A 82 -21.07 -17.10 13.21
N ALA A 83 -21.47 -16.09 12.42
CA ALA A 83 -21.07 -15.96 11.02
C ALA A 83 -19.56 -15.81 10.88
N GLU A 84 -18.93 -14.96 11.69
CA GLU A 84 -17.48 -14.79 11.70
C GLU A 84 -16.77 -16.13 11.98
N ARG A 85 -17.19 -16.83 13.04
CA ARG A 85 -16.65 -18.14 13.40
C ARG A 85 -16.86 -19.18 12.30
N TRP A 86 -18.06 -19.24 11.74
CA TRP A 86 -18.38 -20.19 10.67
C TRP A 86 -17.53 -19.92 9.43
N MET A 87 -17.33 -18.65 9.05
CA MET A 87 -16.48 -18.29 7.92
C MET A 87 -15.00 -18.59 8.17
N ARG A 88 -14.50 -18.43 9.41
CA ARG A 88 -13.15 -18.87 9.81
C ARG A 88 -13.02 -20.40 9.72
N HIS A 89 -14.02 -21.16 10.16
CA HIS A 89 -14.01 -22.62 10.08
C HIS A 89 -14.06 -23.11 8.62
N SER A 90 -14.95 -22.51 7.81
CA SER A 90 -15.16 -22.81 6.39
C SER A 90 -14.02 -22.30 5.49
N GLY A 91 -12.95 -21.72 6.04
CA GLY A 91 -11.76 -21.30 5.29
C GLY A 91 -11.93 -20.03 4.44
N HIS A 92 -13.05 -19.34 4.57
CA HIS A 92 -13.32 -18.08 3.87
C HIS A 92 -12.60 -16.90 4.56
N LEU A 93 -12.44 -16.97 5.89
CA LEU A 93 -11.57 -16.09 6.68
C LEU A 93 -10.33 -16.86 7.17
N VAL A 94 -9.33 -16.14 7.68
CA VAL A 94 -8.10 -16.73 8.24
C VAL A 94 -8.46 -17.72 9.35
N ARG A 95 -8.03 -18.98 9.17
CA ARG A 95 -8.27 -20.08 10.11
C ARG A 95 -7.52 -19.88 11.43
N ASN A 96 -8.17 -20.23 12.53
CA ASN A 96 -7.57 -20.35 13.85
C ASN A 96 -6.49 -21.43 13.86
N LYS A 97 -5.29 -21.12 14.37
CA LYS A 97 -4.12 -22.00 14.32
C LYS A 97 -4.05 -22.94 15.53
N GLY A 98 -4.38 -22.44 16.72
CA GLY A 98 -4.16 -23.14 17.99
C GLY A 98 -5.42 -23.58 18.73
N ARG A 99 -5.24 -24.48 19.71
CA ARG A 99 -6.29 -24.84 20.68
C ARG A 99 -6.75 -23.64 21.52
N PHE A 100 -5.85 -22.70 21.78
CA PHE A 100 -6.13 -21.46 22.51
C PHE A 100 -7.07 -20.53 21.75
N ASP A 101 -6.81 -20.28 20.46
CA ASP A 101 -7.65 -19.40 19.62
C ASP A 101 -9.07 -19.96 19.52
N LYS A 102 -9.19 -21.29 19.36
CA LYS A 102 -10.47 -21.99 19.38
C LYS A 102 -11.16 -21.89 20.74
N ALA A 103 -10.42 -22.00 21.84
CA ALA A 103 -10.98 -21.84 23.18
C ALA A 103 -11.49 -20.40 23.40
N CYS A 104 -10.72 -19.39 23.00
CA CYS A 104 -11.14 -17.99 23.08
C CYS A 104 -12.43 -17.74 22.28
N SER A 105 -12.51 -18.26 21.05
CA SER A 105 -13.70 -18.15 20.19
C SER A 105 -14.93 -18.90 20.75
N ILE A 106 -14.73 -20.01 21.46
CA ILE A 106 -15.82 -20.74 22.13
C ILE A 106 -16.29 -19.97 23.37
N ILE A 107 -15.36 -19.49 24.17
CA ILE A 107 -15.65 -18.73 25.38
C ILE A 107 -16.37 -17.42 25.02
N SER A 108 -15.91 -16.70 23.99
CA SER A 108 -16.55 -15.47 23.54
C SER A 108 -18.00 -15.70 23.10
N LEU A 109 -18.26 -16.78 22.35
CA LEU A 109 -19.61 -17.13 21.91
C LEU A 109 -20.54 -17.50 23.09
N PHE A 110 -20.02 -18.24 24.08
CA PHE A 110 -20.78 -18.58 25.28
C PHE A 110 -21.19 -17.33 26.06
N PHE A 111 -20.24 -16.42 26.29
CA PHE A 111 -20.50 -15.18 27.02
C PHE A 111 -21.36 -14.18 26.23
N ALA A 112 -21.26 -14.17 24.89
CA ALA A 112 -22.18 -13.41 24.04
C ALA A 112 -23.62 -13.90 24.21
N ALA A 113 -23.85 -15.21 24.14
CA ALA A 113 -25.17 -15.79 24.35
C ALA A 113 -25.73 -15.51 25.76
N ALA A 114 -24.87 -15.52 26.78
CA ALA A 114 -25.24 -15.12 28.14
C ALA A 114 -25.61 -13.62 28.20
N GLY A 115 -24.85 -12.76 27.53
CA GLY A 115 -25.13 -11.32 27.40
C GLY A 115 -26.46 -11.06 26.68
N ALA A 116 -26.72 -11.75 25.58
CA ALA A 116 -27.97 -11.68 24.82
C ALA A 116 -29.18 -12.08 25.69
N ALA A 117 -29.06 -13.20 26.42
CA ALA A 117 -30.07 -13.61 27.38
C ALA A 117 -30.27 -12.55 28.47
N GLY A 118 -29.19 -11.95 28.97
CA GLY A 118 -29.25 -10.84 29.92
C GLY A 118 -30.08 -9.66 29.40
N LEU A 119 -29.85 -9.21 28.16
CA LEU A 119 -30.63 -8.09 27.59
C LEU A 119 -32.10 -8.47 27.39
N ILE A 120 -32.39 -9.65 26.82
CA ILE A 120 -33.78 -10.07 26.61
C ILE A 120 -34.50 -10.16 27.96
N LEU A 121 -33.88 -10.77 28.96
CA LEU A 121 -34.50 -10.93 30.27
C LEU A 121 -34.64 -9.61 31.02
N LEU A 122 -33.68 -8.67 30.96
CA LEU A 122 -33.84 -7.36 31.62
C LEU A 122 -34.96 -6.53 31.00
N THR A 123 -35.24 -6.68 29.71
CA THR A 123 -36.37 -5.98 29.05
C THR A 123 -37.73 -6.56 29.46
N ILE A 124 -37.78 -7.85 29.83
CA ILE A 124 -38.99 -8.54 30.30
C ILE A 124 -39.21 -8.29 31.80
N PHE A 125 -38.17 -8.45 32.62
CA PHE A 125 -38.18 -8.20 34.06
C PHE A 125 -37.79 -6.74 34.32
N ASP A 126 -38.78 -5.84 34.21
CA ASP A 126 -38.59 -4.39 34.29
C ASP A 126 -38.29 -3.86 35.71
N THR A 127 -37.88 -2.59 35.78
CA THR A 127 -37.53 -1.89 37.02
C THR A 127 -38.72 -1.70 37.96
N VAL A 128 -39.95 -1.70 37.43
CA VAL A 128 -41.18 -1.45 38.19
C VAL A 128 -41.61 -2.71 38.97
N ARG A 129 -41.70 -3.85 38.29
CA ARG A 129 -42.26 -5.10 38.83
C ARG A 129 -41.20 -6.01 39.43
N HIS A 130 -39.99 -5.99 38.87
CA HIS A 130 -38.94 -6.95 39.21
C HIS A 130 -37.54 -6.30 39.35
N PRO A 131 -37.37 -5.27 40.20
CA PRO A 131 -36.14 -4.46 40.26
C PRO A 131 -34.88 -5.26 40.61
N SER A 132 -34.98 -6.28 41.47
CA SER A 132 -33.84 -7.13 41.83
C SER A 132 -33.40 -8.03 40.67
N MET A 133 -34.37 -8.59 39.93
CA MET A 133 -34.09 -9.41 38.76
C MET A 133 -33.52 -8.56 37.62
N HIS A 134 -34.09 -7.36 37.41
CA HIS A 134 -33.61 -6.40 36.42
C HIS A 134 -32.12 -6.10 36.60
N ARG A 135 -31.70 -5.76 37.83
CA ARG A 135 -30.28 -5.48 38.13
C ARG A 135 -29.38 -6.69 37.91
N ALA A 136 -29.84 -7.90 38.24
CA ALA A 136 -29.09 -9.12 37.98
C ALA A 136 -28.90 -9.36 36.47
N PHE A 137 -29.94 -9.16 35.67
CA PHE A 137 -29.88 -9.33 34.22
C PHE A 137 -29.11 -8.21 33.51
N LEU A 138 -29.15 -6.98 34.03
CA LEU A 138 -28.28 -5.89 33.57
C LEU A 138 -26.80 -6.23 33.79
N GLY A 139 -26.45 -6.78 34.97
CA GLY A 139 -25.11 -7.28 35.24
C GLY A 139 -24.71 -8.42 34.30
N LEU A 140 -25.63 -9.35 34.02
CA LEU A 140 -25.41 -10.45 33.07
C LEU A 140 -25.19 -9.94 31.63
N PHE A 141 -25.96 -8.96 31.19
CA PHE A 141 -25.82 -8.30 29.88
C PHE A 141 -24.44 -7.65 29.72
N ILE A 142 -24.09 -6.73 30.63
CA ILE A 142 -22.82 -5.98 30.57
C ILE A 142 -21.64 -6.94 30.73
N GLY A 143 -21.67 -7.81 31.75
CA GLY A 143 -20.60 -8.77 31.99
C GLY A 143 -20.41 -9.76 30.86
N GLY A 144 -21.51 -10.28 30.30
CA GLY A 144 -21.49 -11.22 29.18
C GLY A 144 -20.80 -10.63 27.94
N TYR A 145 -21.25 -9.47 27.47
CA TYR A 145 -20.66 -8.86 26.27
C TYR A 145 -19.24 -8.32 26.49
N LEU A 146 -18.91 -7.78 27.68
CA LEU A 146 -17.54 -7.35 27.96
C LEU A 146 -16.55 -8.52 28.00
N ILE A 147 -16.90 -9.62 28.68
CA ILE A 147 -16.05 -10.82 28.70
C ILE A 147 -15.92 -11.38 27.28
N SER A 148 -17.02 -11.44 26.52
CA SER A 148 -16.99 -11.86 25.12
C SER A 148 -16.03 -11.01 24.29
N ALA A 149 -16.11 -9.69 24.41
CA ALA A 149 -15.27 -8.74 23.67
C ALA A 149 -13.78 -8.86 24.02
N ILE A 150 -13.45 -9.12 25.29
CA ILE A 150 -12.07 -9.38 25.73
C ILE A 150 -11.52 -10.64 25.04
N PHE A 151 -12.28 -11.74 25.01
CA PHE A 151 -11.83 -12.97 24.34
C PHE A 151 -11.74 -12.83 22.82
N ILE A 152 -12.62 -12.05 22.19
CA ILE A 152 -12.51 -11.67 20.77
C ILE A 152 -11.21 -10.88 20.55
N CYS A 153 -10.90 -9.89 21.39
CA CYS A 153 -9.67 -9.12 21.27
C CYS A 153 -8.41 -9.98 21.45
N LEU A 154 -8.42 -10.95 22.38
CA LEU A 154 -7.31 -11.89 22.57
C LEU A 154 -7.11 -12.80 21.36
N GLU A 155 -8.20 -13.27 20.75
CA GLU A 155 -8.16 -14.04 19.50
C GLU A 155 -7.51 -13.22 18.37
N TYR A 156 -7.98 -11.98 18.19
CA TYR A 156 -7.51 -11.07 17.16
C TYR A 156 -6.06 -10.59 17.36
N LEU A 157 -5.64 -10.32 18.59
CA LEU A 157 -4.25 -9.94 18.92
C LEU A 157 -3.28 -11.02 18.46
N ARG A 158 -3.58 -12.27 18.82
CA ARG A 158 -2.72 -13.41 18.50
C ARG A 158 -2.65 -13.68 17.00
N MET A 159 -3.78 -13.56 16.31
CA MET A 159 -3.81 -13.66 14.84
C MET A 159 -3.08 -12.49 14.18
N GLY A 160 -3.27 -11.26 14.66
CA GLY A 160 -2.64 -10.06 14.13
C GLY A 160 -1.11 -10.11 14.22
N ILE A 161 -0.57 -10.60 15.33
CA ILE A 161 0.89 -10.79 15.49
C ILE A 161 1.41 -11.83 14.48
N PHE A 162 0.70 -12.94 14.30
CA PHE A 162 1.17 -14.05 13.48
C PHE A 162 1.05 -13.78 11.96
N TYR A 163 -0.03 -13.12 11.55
CA TYR A 163 -0.29 -12.80 10.14
C TYR A 163 0.09 -11.37 9.75
N ARG A 164 0.90 -10.69 10.57
CA ARG A 164 1.29 -9.27 10.44
C ARG A 164 1.79 -8.89 9.04
N SER A 165 2.51 -9.79 8.38
CA SER A 165 3.08 -9.54 7.06
C SER A 165 2.08 -9.72 5.90
N LYS A 166 0.93 -10.36 6.13
CA LYS A 166 0.00 -10.78 5.05
C LYS A 166 -1.39 -10.15 5.12
N TYR A 167 -1.88 -9.82 6.32
CA TYR A 167 -3.26 -9.30 6.50
C TYR A 167 -3.30 -8.12 7.47
N VAL A 168 -2.94 -6.92 6.98
CA VAL A 168 -2.94 -5.67 7.77
C VAL A 168 -4.32 -5.35 8.34
N VAL A 169 -5.39 -5.74 7.65
CA VAL A 169 -6.79 -5.57 8.08
C VAL A 169 -7.07 -6.18 9.46
N LEU A 170 -6.47 -7.34 9.77
CA LEU A 170 -6.69 -8.01 11.07
C LEU A 170 -6.12 -7.19 12.24
N ILE A 171 -4.97 -6.53 12.03
CA ILE A 171 -4.35 -5.66 13.04
C ILE A 171 -5.15 -4.38 13.22
N VAL A 172 -5.62 -3.78 12.13
CA VAL A 172 -6.46 -2.58 12.18
C VAL A 172 -7.78 -2.90 12.92
N SER A 173 -8.44 -4.00 12.57
CA SER A 173 -9.65 -4.45 13.26
C SER A 173 -9.40 -4.72 14.76
N PHE A 174 -8.29 -5.38 15.10
CA PHE A 174 -7.87 -5.57 16.48
C PHE A 174 -7.80 -4.25 17.26
N TRP A 175 -7.07 -3.25 16.75
CA TRP A 175 -6.90 -1.98 17.47
C TRP A 175 -8.20 -1.21 17.60
N ILE A 176 -9.06 -1.21 16.58
CA ILE A 176 -10.38 -0.58 16.64
C ILE A 176 -11.20 -1.22 17.77
N LYS A 177 -11.30 -2.55 17.82
CA LYS A 177 -12.06 -3.26 18.86
C LYS A 177 -11.46 -3.07 20.25
N ALA A 178 -10.14 -3.13 20.37
CA ALA A 178 -9.44 -2.94 21.64
C ALA A 178 -9.71 -1.55 22.23
N ILE A 179 -9.74 -0.50 21.41
CA ILE A 179 -10.09 0.86 21.84
C ILE A 179 -11.52 0.89 22.40
N PHE A 180 -12.49 0.32 21.67
CA PHE A 180 -13.87 0.26 22.16
C PHE A 180 -13.99 -0.51 23.47
N VAL A 181 -13.36 -1.68 23.59
CA VAL A 181 -13.40 -2.48 24.83
C VAL A 181 -12.81 -1.72 26.01
N VAL A 182 -11.69 -1.01 25.82
CA VAL A 182 -11.07 -0.21 26.89
C VAL A 182 -11.98 0.95 27.30
N VAL A 183 -12.54 1.68 26.33
CA VAL A 183 -13.44 2.81 26.58
C VAL A 183 -14.72 2.34 27.28
N GLU A 184 -15.36 1.29 26.79
CA GLU A 184 -16.59 0.73 27.36
C GLU A 184 -16.36 0.16 28.76
N LEU A 185 -15.26 -0.54 28.99
CA LEU A 185 -14.91 -1.04 30.32
C LEU A 185 -14.71 0.11 31.32
N ALA A 186 -13.98 1.16 30.92
CA ALA A 186 -13.77 2.33 31.77
C ALA A 186 -15.09 3.01 32.12
N LEU A 187 -15.96 3.21 31.13
CA LEU A 187 -17.27 3.80 31.34
C LEU A 187 -18.19 2.90 32.17
N ALA A 188 -18.19 1.58 31.96
CA ALA A 188 -19.00 0.62 32.72
C ALA A 188 -18.59 0.58 34.20
N ILE A 189 -17.28 0.67 34.49
CA ILE A 189 -16.78 0.83 35.87
C ILE A 189 -17.27 2.16 36.46
N ALA A 190 -17.16 3.27 35.71
CA ALA A 190 -17.64 4.57 36.15
C ALA A 190 -19.15 4.55 36.45
N PHE A 191 -19.94 3.93 35.58
CA PHE A 191 -21.37 3.70 35.75
C PHE A 191 -21.66 2.94 37.05
N GLY A 192 -21.06 1.76 37.24
CA GLY A 192 -21.32 0.93 38.43
C GLY A 192 -20.85 1.57 39.75
N VAL A 193 -19.85 2.46 39.71
CA VAL A 193 -19.42 3.25 40.88
C VAL A 193 -20.41 4.38 41.17
N LEU A 194 -20.82 5.13 40.14
CA LEU A 194 -21.70 6.29 40.30
C LEU A 194 -23.13 5.88 40.67
N ASP A 195 -23.62 4.76 40.14
CA ASP A 195 -24.93 4.20 40.45
C ASP A 195 -25.09 3.87 41.94
N LYS A 196 -24.00 3.48 42.61
CA LYS A 196 -24.00 3.21 44.07
C LYS A 196 -24.01 4.48 44.92
N VAL A 197 -23.72 5.65 44.36
CA VAL A 197 -23.64 6.92 45.11
C VAL A 197 -24.95 7.69 44.93
N SER A 198 -25.78 7.71 45.97
CA SER A 198 -27.15 8.28 45.92
C SER A 198 -27.25 9.72 45.42
N LYS A 199 -26.20 10.55 45.56
CA LYS A 199 -26.17 11.95 45.07
C LYS A 199 -25.70 12.11 43.62
N ARG A 200 -25.34 11.02 42.92
CA ARG A 200 -24.74 11.06 41.57
C ARG A 200 -25.49 10.24 40.53
N GLN A 201 -26.75 9.91 40.78
CA GLN A 201 -27.59 9.12 39.86
C GLN A 201 -27.76 9.78 38.48
N ASN A 202 -27.88 11.11 38.41
CA ASN A 202 -27.89 11.82 37.12
C ASN A 202 -26.64 11.55 36.28
N ALA A 203 -25.47 11.51 36.91
CA ALA A 203 -24.23 11.22 36.21
C ALA A 203 -24.16 9.75 35.78
N ALA A 204 -24.68 8.84 36.60
CA ALA A 204 -24.80 7.42 36.24
C ALA A 204 -25.73 7.21 35.04
N ALA A 205 -26.93 7.82 35.03
CA ALA A 205 -27.85 7.78 33.91
C ALA A 205 -27.24 8.36 32.63
N ILE A 206 -26.56 9.52 32.72
CA ILE A 206 -25.85 10.10 31.55
C ILE A 206 -24.80 9.13 30.99
N ILE A 207 -24.02 8.49 31.87
CA ILE A 207 -23.00 7.53 31.44
C ILE A 207 -23.65 6.29 30.82
N GLU A 208 -24.78 5.79 31.32
CA GLU A 208 -25.52 4.69 30.69
C GLU A 208 -25.89 5.01 29.24
N TRP A 209 -26.44 6.21 28.99
CA TRP A 209 -26.75 6.69 27.64
C TRP A 209 -25.49 6.77 26.77
N VAL A 210 -24.41 7.35 27.29
CA VAL A 210 -23.13 7.48 26.57
C VAL A 210 -22.56 6.11 26.19
N ILE A 211 -22.52 5.16 27.14
CA ILE A 211 -22.07 3.78 26.89
C ILE A 211 -22.92 3.15 25.79
N SER A 212 -24.24 3.29 25.88
CA SER A 212 -25.18 2.67 24.94
C SER A 212 -25.03 3.23 23.52
N PHE A 213 -24.77 4.53 23.36
CA PHE A 213 -24.47 5.10 22.04
C PHE A 213 -23.12 4.64 21.50
N ILE A 214 -22.08 4.61 22.34
CA ILE A 214 -20.73 4.12 21.95
C ILE A 214 -20.78 2.67 21.48
N PHE A 215 -21.57 1.82 22.16
CA PHE A 215 -21.78 0.42 21.80
C PHE A 215 -22.24 0.22 20.36
N THR A 216 -22.98 1.18 19.78
CA THR A 216 -23.35 1.14 18.36
C THR A 216 -22.12 1.05 17.45
N PHE A 217 -21.06 1.81 17.75
CA PHE A 217 -19.84 1.82 16.96
C PHE A 217 -18.98 0.57 17.20
N TYR A 218 -19.01 0.01 18.41
CA TYR A 218 -18.43 -1.29 18.67
C TYR A 218 -19.07 -2.37 17.80
N VAL A 219 -20.41 -2.42 17.72
CA VAL A 219 -21.14 -3.36 16.84
C VAL A 219 -20.78 -3.14 15.37
N LEU A 220 -20.75 -1.89 14.90
CA LEU A 220 -20.36 -1.56 13.51
C LEU A 220 -18.92 -1.96 13.19
N SER A 221 -18.02 -2.05 14.17
CA SER A 221 -16.64 -2.50 13.94
C SER A 221 -16.56 -3.90 13.32
N PHE A 222 -17.57 -4.76 13.54
CA PHE A 222 -17.65 -6.11 12.96
C PHE A 222 -17.98 -6.12 11.46
N VAL A 223 -18.44 -5.00 10.91
CA VAL A 223 -18.59 -4.85 9.46
C VAL A 223 -17.23 -5.01 8.78
N ILE A 224 -16.16 -4.44 9.34
CA ILE A 224 -14.80 -4.51 8.78
C ILE A 224 -14.34 -5.97 8.61
N ASP A 225 -14.74 -6.84 9.55
CA ASP A 225 -14.37 -8.25 9.56
C ASP A 225 -15.18 -9.10 8.58
N LEU A 226 -16.44 -8.73 8.36
CA LEU A 226 -17.38 -9.48 7.52
C LEU A 226 -17.51 -8.92 6.10
N LEU A 227 -17.08 -7.67 5.84
CA LEU A 227 -17.15 -7.01 4.53
C LEU A 227 -16.37 -7.75 3.42
N PRO A 228 -15.18 -8.33 3.68
CA PRO A 228 -14.46 -9.11 2.66
C PRO A 228 -15.23 -10.35 2.15
N SER A 229 -16.34 -10.75 2.78
CA SER A 229 -17.11 -11.96 2.41
C SER A 229 -18.00 -11.80 1.16
N VAL A 230 -17.91 -10.69 0.40
CA VAL A 230 -18.88 -10.33 -0.65
C VAL A 230 -18.25 -10.21 -2.04
N ARG A 231 -18.37 -11.30 -2.82
CA ARG A 231 -18.31 -11.42 -4.30
C ARG A 231 -17.27 -10.57 -5.09
N ARG A 232 -16.42 -11.24 -5.89
CA ARG A 232 -16.59 -11.55 -7.35
C ARG A 232 -15.53 -12.57 -7.81
N ARG A 233 -15.77 -13.17 -8.99
CA ARG A 233 -15.16 -14.38 -9.62
C ARG A 233 -13.64 -14.54 -9.63
N HIS A 234 -12.83 -13.59 -9.14
CA HIS A 234 -11.37 -13.66 -9.09
C HIS A 234 -10.79 -13.30 -7.70
N HIS A 235 -11.54 -13.58 -6.62
CA HIS A 235 -11.02 -13.39 -5.27
C HIS A 235 -10.39 -14.69 -4.75
N LEU A 236 -9.12 -14.60 -4.33
CA LEU A 236 -8.44 -15.65 -3.58
C LEU A 236 -8.89 -15.53 -2.11
N PRO A 237 -9.55 -16.54 -1.53
CA PRO A 237 -10.05 -16.49 -0.15
C PRO A 237 -8.91 -16.23 0.84
N GLN A 238 -9.19 -15.48 1.91
CA GLN A 238 -8.24 -15.15 2.97
C GLN A 238 -7.67 -16.40 3.68
N GLY A 239 -8.30 -17.56 3.53
CA GLY A 239 -7.90 -18.82 4.17
C GLY A 239 -7.21 -19.87 3.30
N GLU A 240 -7.10 -19.72 1.97
CA GLU A 240 -6.82 -20.89 1.09
C GLU A 240 -5.44 -21.02 0.44
N LYS A 241 -4.47 -20.11 0.66
CA LYS A 241 -3.09 -20.29 0.12
C LYS A 241 -1.98 -20.40 1.16
N GLY A 242 -2.23 -21.06 2.30
CA GLY A 242 -1.18 -21.26 3.32
C GLY A 242 -1.08 -22.64 3.97
N LEU A 243 -2.01 -23.57 3.71
CA LEU A 243 -2.15 -24.78 4.54
C LEU A 243 -1.93 -26.11 3.80
N GLN A 244 -1.52 -26.08 2.52
CA GLN A 244 -1.06 -27.29 1.81
C GLN A 244 0.47 -27.42 1.67
N MET A 245 1.24 -26.55 2.33
CA MET A 245 2.70 -26.71 2.40
C MET A 245 3.16 -26.75 3.86
N SER A 246 2.79 -27.81 4.55
CA SER A 246 3.53 -28.28 5.71
C SER A 246 3.28 -29.77 5.93
N SER A 247 4.31 -30.55 5.62
CA SER A 247 4.65 -31.87 6.19
C SER A 247 3.66 -33.02 6.02
N ARG A 248 3.93 -33.90 5.04
CA ARG A 248 3.82 -35.34 5.27
C ARG A 248 5.22 -35.84 5.69
N PRO A 249 5.40 -36.44 6.88
CA PRO A 249 6.65 -37.09 7.21
C PRO A 249 6.78 -38.38 6.40
N SER A 250 8.00 -38.61 5.92
CA SER A 250 8.45 -39.86 5.33
C SER A 250 8.24 -41.02 6.32
N ALA A 251 7.46 -42.02 5.90
CA ALA A 251 7.55 -43.37 6.41
C ALA A 251 7.28 -44.33 5.25
N SER A 252 8.31 -45.09 4.91
CA SER A 252 8.35 -46.20 3.97
C SER A 252 7.40 -47.33 4.36
N SER A 253 6.64 -47.86 3.40
CA SER A 253 6.29 -49.30 3.22
C SER A 253 5.34 -49.43 2.02
N GLY A 254 5.66 -50.32 1.09
CA GLY A 254 5.01 -50.39 -0.23
C GLY A 254 3.59 -50.95 -0.26
N ALA A 255 2.85 -50.55 -1.30
CA ALA A 255 1.93 -51.33 -2.13
C ALA A 255 1.11 -50.37 -3.02
N LEU A 256 1.20 -50.55 -4.35
CA LEU A 256 0.22 -50.04 -5.33
C LEU A 256 -1.07 -50.91 -5.26
N PRO A 257 -2.17 -50.54 -5.95
CA PRO A 257 -2.76 -49.21 -6.15
C PRO A 257 -4.26 -49.22 -5.74
N ASN A 258 -4.89 -48.06 -5.53
CA ASN A 258 -6.32 -47.98 -5.82
C ASN A 258 -6.74 -46.59 -6.32
N ASN A 259 -7.33 -46.62 -7.52
CA ASN A 259 -7.89 -45.51 -8.26
C ASN A 259 -9.06 -44.88 -7.52
N ASN A 260 -9.14 -43.55 -7.56
CA ASN A 260 -10.37 -42.78 -7.80
C ASN A 260 -9.99 -41.32 -8.08
N LEU A 261 -9.50 -41.08 -9.30
CA LEU A 261 -9.41 -39.74 -9.89
C LEU A 261 -10.70 -39.50 -10.67
N THR A 262 -11.53 -38.58 -10.20
CA THR A 262 -12.65 -38.05 -10.96
C THR A 262 -12.09 -37.00 -11.93
N TYR A 263 -12.07 -37.35 -13.21
CA TYR A 263 -11.79 -36.42 -14.31
C TYR A 263 -13.05 -35.61 -14.60
N GLU A 264 -12.93 -34.28 -14.69
CA GLU A 264 -13.80 -33.48 -15.56
C GLU A 264 -13.01 -33.21 -16.85
N GLU A 265 -13.38 -33.92 -17.92
CA GLU A 265 -13.01 -33.58 -19.29
C GLU A 265 -14.00 -32.55 -19.87
N PRO A 266 -13.54 -31.59 -20.67
CA PRO A 266 -14.41 -30.69 -21.41
C PRO A 266 -15.02 -31.42 -22.61
N VAL A 267 -16.33 -31.21 -22.81
CA VAL A 267 -17.10 -31.69 -23.96
C VAL A 267 -16.54 -31.04 -25.25
N THR A 268 -16.09 -31.90 -26.16
CA THR A 268 -15.74 -31.67 -27.56
C THR A 268 -17.03 -31.57 -28.41
N THR A 269 -17.15 -31.14 -29.68
CA THR A 269 -16.36 -30.48 -30.74
C THR A 269 -17.24 -30.56 -31.98
N ASP A 270 -17.40 -29.49 -32.76
CA ASP A 270 -17.60 -29.51 -34.22
C ASP A 270 -17.95 -28.10 -34.73
N SER A 271 -17.57 -27.61 -35.91
CA SER A 271 -16.55 -27.91 -36.94
C SER A 271 -16.77 -26.82 -38.01
N MET A 272 -15.71 -26.16 -38.49
CA MET A 272 -15.56 -25.64 -39.88
C MET A 272 -14.33 -24.71 -39.99
N GLY A 273 -13.38 -25.09 -40.87
CA GLY A 273 -12.75 -24.11 -41.76
C GLY A 273 -11.26 -23.82 -41.60
N ASP A 274 -10.46 -24.72 -42.18
CA ASP A 274 -9.06 -24.59 -42.58
C ASP A 274 -8.80 -23.38 -43.52
N ARG A 275 -7.67 -22.65 -43.33
CA ARG A 275 -6.80 -22.04 -44.37
C ARG A 275 -5.64 -21.18 -43.80
N GLY A 276 -4.43 -21.80 -43.78
CA GLY A 276 -3.06 -21.31 -44.11
C GLY A 276 -2.51 -19.96 -43.57
N ASN A 277 -1.21 -19.77 -43.33
CA ASN A 277 -0.03 -20.60 -43.53
C ASN A 277 1.19 -20.01 -42.76
N THR A 278 2.01 -20.92 -42.24
CA THR A 278 3.42 -20.94 -41.82
C THR A 278 4.40 -19.87 -42.38
N TYR A 279 5.38 -19.43 -41.57
CA TYR A 279 6.78 -19.30 -42.04
C TYR A 279 7.80 -19.77 -40.98
N ARG A 280 8.61 -20.75 -41.42
CA ARG A 280 9.82 -21.31 -40.80
C ARG A 280 11.00 -20.74 -41.60
N GLY A 281 11.90 -19.99 -40.98
CA GLY A 281 13.10 -19.47 -41.63
C GLY A 281 14.26 -20.44 -41.50
N GLN A 282 14.60 -21.13 -42.59
CA GLN A 282 15.88 -21.80 -42.80
C GLN A 282 16.97 -20.76 -43.12
N THR A 283 18.17 -20.99 -42.59
CA THR A 283 19.41 -20.36 -43.01
C THR A 283 19.81 -20.84 -44.40
N GLU A 284 19.88 -19.93 -45.37
CA GLU A 284 20.62 -20.13 -46.63
C GLU A 284 21.88 -19.26 -46.61
N THR A 285 23.03 -19.92 -46.48
CA THR A 285 24.34 -19.42 -46.88
C THR A 285 24.42 -19.40 -48.40
N SER A 286 24.42 -18.22 -49.00
CA SER A 286 24.86 -18.03 -50.39
C SER A 286 26.28 -17.48 -50.41
N TYR A 287 27.17 -18.27 -51.01
CA TYR A 287 28.52 -17.88 -51.39
C TYR A 287 28.44 -16.74 -52.42
N ILE A 288 29.14 -15.63 -52.13
CA ILE A 288 29.50 -14.63 -53.15
C ILE A 288 31.02 -14.66 -53.28
N ASP A 289 31.45 -14.81 -54.53
CA ASP A 289 32.83 -14.92 -54.98
C ASP A 289 33.75 -13.83 -54.46
N ALA A 290 34.97 -14.27 -54.11
CA ALA A 290 36.11 -13.43 -53.85
C ALA A 290 36.53 -12.72 -55.14
N HIS A 291 36.49 -11.39 -55.13
CA HIS A 291 37.59 -10.50 -55.52
C HIS A 291 37.07 -9.05 -55.46
N ILE A 292 37.95 -8.14 -55.03
CA ILE A 292 37.78 -6.69 -54.84
C ILE A 292 37.41 -6.29 -53.39
N TYR A 293 38.32 -5.50 -52.79
CA TYR A 293 38.26 -4.75 -51.53
C TYR A 293 38.84 -5.35 -50.23
N PRO A 294 40.16 -5.66 -50.17
CA PRO A 294 40.86 -5.74 -48.89
C PRO A 294 40.98 -4.36 -48.18
N ARG A 295 40.64 -3.24 -48.84
CA ARG A 295 40.71 -1.90 -48.24
C ARG A 295 39.43 -1.45 -47.52
N ILE A 296 38.24 -1.89 -47.96
CA ILE A 296 36.97 -1.48 -47.34
C ILE A 296 36.72 -2.26 -46.04
N ILE A 297 37.07 -3.55 -46.00
CA ILE A 297 36.95 -4.36 -44.78
C ILE A 297 37.91 -3.87 -43.69
N ILE A 298 39.13 -3.44 -44.03
CA ILE A 298 40.04 -2.83 -43.05
C ILE A 298 39.48 -1.49 -42.56
N ILE A 299 38.84 -0.67 -43.40
CA ILE A 299 38.21 0.59 -42.97
C ILE A 299 36.97 0.31 -42.09
N ILE A 300 36.15 -0.70 -42.40
CA ILE A 300 34.98 -1.09 -41.59
C ILE A 300 35.40 -1.70 -40.25
N ILE A 301 36.39 -2.59 -40.24
CA ILE A 301 36.95 -3.17 -39.01
C ILE A 301 37.66 -2.08 -38.19
N MET A 302 38.36 -1.13 -38.81
CA MET A 302 38.94 0.02 -38.11
C MET A 302 37.86 0.99 -37.61
N ALA A 303 36.72 1.14 -38.30
CA ALA A 303 35.60 1.97 -37.86
C ALA A 303 34.87 1.34 -36.66
N GLU A 304 34.64 0.02 -36.64
CA GLU A 304 34.11 -0.69 -35.47
C GLU A 304 35.09 -0.67 -34.29
N SER A 305 36.40 -0.83 -34.56
CA SER A 305 37.46 -0.71 -33.54
C SER A 305 37.63 0.72 -33.01
N PHE A 306 37.28 1.74 -33.80
CA PHE A 306 37.30 3.14 -33.40
C PHE A 306 36.08 3.51 -32.52
N VAL A 307 34.92 2.90 -32.77
CA VAL A 307 33.71 3.04 -31.93
C VAL A 307 33.85 2.28 -30.59
N LEU A 308 34.63 1.20 -30.57
CA LEU A 308 34.91 0.37 -29.38
C LEU A 308 35.68 1.10 -28.25
N GLY A 309 36.35 2.22 -28.53
CA GLY A 309 37.11 3.01 -27.55
C GLY A 309 36.57 4.42 -27.27
N SER A 310 35.38 4.76 -27.79
CA SER A 310 34.81 6.10 -27.62
C SER A 310 34.02 6.22 -26.30
N ALA A 311 34.25 7.30 -25.55
CA ALA A 311 33.52 7.57 -24.32
C ALA A 311 32.00 7.82 -24.54
N ASP A 312 31.57 8.00 -25.80
CA ASP A 312 30.18 8.25 -26.23
C ASP A 312 29.46 7.00 -26.74
N ARG A 313 30.05 5.81 -26.57
CA ARG A 313 29.40 4.54 -26.92
C ARG A 313 28.04 4.43 -26.20
N PRO A 314 26.96 3.93 -26.83
CA PRO A 314 25.71 3.69 -26.12
C PRO A 314 25.82 2.44 -25.22
N PHE A 315 25.05 2.44 -24.13
CA PHE A 315 24.79 1.22 -23.35
C PHE A 315 23.82 0.33 -24.14
N ASP A 316 23.92 -0.99 -23.95
CA ASP A 316 23.04 -1.94 -24.63
C ASP A 316 21.62 -1.85 -24.04
N ASN A 317 21.51 -1.92 -22.69
CA ASN A 317 20.22 -2.00 -22.01
C ASN A 317 19.98 -0.88 -20.97
N ILE A 318 20.97 -0.02 -20.70
CA ILE A 318 20.82 1.11 -19.78
C ILE A 318 20.43 2.37 -20.55
N LEU A 319 19.14 2.65 -20.61
CA LEU A 319 18.60 3.82 -21.29
C LEU A 319 18.91 5.13 -20.56
N ASN A 320 18.83 6.24 -21.29
CA ASN A 320 18.94 7.59 -20.74
C ASN A 320 20.24 7.87 -19.97
N PHE A 321 21.26 7.03 -20.12
CA PHE A 321 22.53 7.12 -19.43
C PHE A 321 23.46 8.13 -20.11
N ARG A 322 23.93 9.15 -19.37
CA ARG A 322 24.90 10.12 -19.87
C ARG A 322 25.71 10.78 -18.76
N ASP A 323 26.87 11.27 -19.15
CA ASP A 323 27.69 12.19 -18.36
C ASP A 323 27.05 13.59 -18.37
N VAL A 324 26.76 14.12 -17.19
CA VAL A 324 26.13 15.44 -17.01
C VAL A 324 27.07 16.56 -17.44
N GLY A 325 28.36 16.45 -17.09
CA GLY A 325 29.37 17.44 -17.48
C GLY A 325 29.53 17.51 -18.98
N ARG A 326 29.63 16.35 -19.65
CA ARG A 326 29.72 16.29 -21.12
C ARG A 326 28.45 16.83 -21.79
N SER A 327 27.28 16.46 -21.29
CA SER A 327 25.99 16.92 -21.83
C SER A 327 25.88 18.45 -21.79
N ILE A 328 26.13 19.04 -20.63
CA ILE A 328 26.06 20.49 -20.43
C ILE A 328 27.15 21.23 -21.23
N ASN A 329 28.38 20.73 -21.24
CA ASN A 329 29.46 21.30 -22.05
C ASN A 329 29.11 21.29 -23.54
N GLY A 330 28.50 20.21 -24.03
CA GLY A 330 28.06 20.05 -25.41
C GLY A 330 26.97 21.06 -25.80
N PHE A 331 25.91 21.18 -24.99
CA PHE A 331 24.84 22.13 -25.24
C PHE A 331 25.26 23.60 -25.06
N ASN A 332 26.22 23.87 -24.17
CA ASN A 332 26.75 25.22 -23.97
C ASN A 332 27.79 25.62 -25.04
N GLY A 333 28.44 24.64 -25.69
CA GLY A 333 29.53 24.89 -26.64
C GLY A 333 30.86 25.28 -25.99
N SER A 334 30.99 25.17 -24.66
CA SER A 334 32.26 25.40 -23.94
C SER A 334 32.39 24.46 -22.73
N LYS A 335 33.64 24.13 -22.37
CA LYS A 335 33.94 23.25 -21.24
C LYS A 335 33.85 24.02 -19.92
N LEU A 336 32.73 23.84 -19.21
CA LEU A 336 32.44 24.45 -17.91
C LEU A 336 32.53 23.44 -16.77
N LEU A 337 32.11 22.21 -17.02
CA LEU A 337 32.03 21.14 -16.03
C LEU A 337 33.07 20.05 -16.29
N ARG A 338 33.54 19.39 -15.23
CA ARG A 338 34.40 18.22 -15.33
C ARG A 338 33.59 17.04 -15.89
N GLU A 339 34.14 16.40 -16.92
CA GLU A 339 33.61 15.15 -17.49
C GLU A 339 34.14 13.95 -16.67
N GLY A 340 33.41 12.84 -16.69
CA GLY A 340 33.74 11.59 -16.00
C GLY A 340 33.39 11.59 -14.51
N VAL A 341 32.70 12.62 -14.00
CA VAL A 341 32.46 12.82 -12.57
C VAL A 341 31.04 12.45 -12.17
N LEU A 342 30.04 13.06 -12.81
CA LEU A 342 28.62 12.90 -12.47
C LEU A 342 27.85 12.35 -13.67
N PHE A 343 27.16 11.23 -13.46
CA PHE A 343 26.33 10.56 -14.45
C PHE A 343 24.86 10.56 -14.02
N ARG A 344 23.97 10.49 -15.00
CA ARG A 344 22.54 10.26 -14.80
C ARG A 344 22.06 9.16 -15.72
N GLY A 345 21.03 8.41 -15.34
CA GLY A 345 20.51 7.30 -16.18
C GLY A 345 19.15 6.75 -15.74
N ALA A 346 18.59 5.86 -16.57
CA ALA A 346 17.49 5.00 -16.18
C ALA A 346 17.98 3.85 -15.27
N ARG A 347 17.05 3.00 -14.81
CA ARG A 347 17.38 1.83 -13.99
C ARG A 347 18.40 0.92 -14.70
N PRO A 348 19.44 0.42 -14.00
CA PRO A 348 20.43 -0.47 -14.58
C PRO A 348 20.08 -1.97 -14.40
N ASP A 349 18.83 -2.30 -14.07
CA ASP A 349 18.41 -3.65 -13.67
C ASP A 349 18.64 -4.71 -14.77
N ASP A 350 18.51 -4.30 -16.02
CA ASP A 350 18.63 -5.16 -17.20
C ASP A 350 19.99 -5.00 -17.92
N ALA A 351 20.98 -4.40 -17.27
CA ALA A 351 22.32 -4.18 -17.83
C ALA A 351 22.96 -5.48 -18.34
N SER A 352 23.46 -5.45 -19.58
CA SER A 352 24.22 -6.55 -20.20
C SER A 352 25.56 -6.77 -19.48
N GLU A 353 26.23 -7.91 -19.72
CA GLU A 353 27.60 -8.11 -19.20
C GLU A 353 28.57 -7.04 -19.71
N ARG A 354 28.34 -6.56 -20.95
CA ARG A 354 29.11 -5.46 -21.52
C ARG A 354 28.80 -4.13 -20.83
N ASP A 355 27.54 -3.87 -20.49
CA ASP A 355 27.15 -2.70 -19.70
C ASP A 355 27.83 -2.71 -18.32
N LYS A 356 27.92 -3.88 -17.67
CA LYS A 356 28.63 -4.04 -16.38
C LYS A 356 30.11 -3.71 -16.51
N GLN A 357 30.80 -4.31 -17.48
CA GLN A 357 32.22 -4.02 -17.77
C GLN A 357 32.44 -2.55 -18.04
N ARG A 358 31.52 -1.90 -18.76
CA ARG A 358 31.62 -0.48 -19.02
C ARG A 358 31.44 0.37 -17.76
N LEU A 359 30.50 0.04 -16.88
CA LEU A 359 30.33 0.74 -15.60
C LEU A 359 31.55 0.56 -14.69
N THR A 360 32.18 -0.62 -14.66
CA THR A 360 33.29 -0.91 -13.75
C THR A 360 34.66 -0.54 -14.31
N ASP A 361 34.96 -0.93 -15.55
CA ASP A 361 36.32 -0.94 -16.08
C ASP A 361 36.59 0.32 -16.91
N GLU A 362 35.60 0.78 -17.68
CA GLU A 362 35.73 2.00 -18.51
C GLU A 362 35.42 3.26 -17.70
N ILE A 363 34.27 3.29 -17.01
CA ILE A 363 33.83 4.46 -16.22
C ILE A 363 34.50 4.47 -14.84
N GLY A 364 34.84 3.31 -14.28
CA GLY A 364 35.39 3.25 -12.92
C GLY A 364 34.37 3.69 -11.86
N LEU A 365 33.08 3.40 -12.06
CA LEU A 365 32.00 3.93 -11.23
C LEU A 365 32.21 3.63 -9.74
N GLY A 366 32.18 4.65 -8.89
CA GLY A 366 32.34 4.50 -7.44
C GLY A 366 31.03 4.29 -6.70
N THR A 367 29.98 5.04 -7.08
CA THR A 367 28.69 5.04 -6.35
C THR A 367 27.47 5.09 -7.28
N ILE A 368 26.42 4.34 -6.92
CA ILE A 368 25.07 4.40 -7.50
C ILE A 368 24.12 4.96 -6.45
N ILE A 369 23.46 6.08 -6.76
CA ILE A 369 22.35 6.64 -5.98
C ILE A 369 21.05 6.23 -6.68
N ASP A 370 20.30 5.31 -6.06
CA ASP A 370 19.02 4.79 -6.56
C ASP A 370 17.86 5.52 -5.87
N LEU A 371 17.12 6.32 -6.66
CA LEU A 371 16.03 7.17 -6.19
C LEU A 371 14.66 6.46 -6.14
N ARG A 372 14.61 5.16 -6.41
CA ARG A 372 13.37 4.39 -6.49
C ARG A 372 12.80 4.06 -5.11
N SER A 373 11.48 3.90 -5.07
CA SER A 373 10.75 3.45 -3.89
C SER A 373 10.84 1.95 -3.68
N SER A 374 10.62 1.50 -2.43
CA SER A 374 10.52 0.07 -2.11
C SER A 374 9.45 -0.63 -2.96
N THR A 375 8.38 0.09 -3.32
CA THR A 375 7.33 -0.43 -4.19
C THR A 375 7.84 -0.68 -5.61
N GLU A 376 8.63 0.25 -6.17
CA GLU A 376 9.28 0.05 -7.47
C GLU A 376 10.28 -1.11 -7.46
N HIS A 377 11.02 -1.28 -6.36
CA HIS A 377 11.90 -2.44 -6.16
C HIS A 377 11.13 -3.76 -6.13
N ALA A 378 10.04 -3.82 -5.37
CA ALA A 378 9.20 -5.00 -5.31
C ALA A 378 8.60 -5.36 -6.69
N PHE A 379 8.16 -4.36 -7.46
CA PHE A 379 7.66 -4.58 -8.82
C PHE A 379 8.77 -5.07 -9.78
N ALA A 380 9.97 -4.51 -9.68
CA ALA A 380 11.11 -4.95 -10.50
C ALA A 380 11.55 -6.38 -10.15
N ALA A 381 11.62 -6.73 -8.86
CA ALA A 381 11.88 -8.09 -8.40
C ALA A 381 10.82 -9.07 -8.90
N GLN A 382 9.53 -8.71 -8.79
CA GLN A 382 8.44 -9.53 -9.30
C GLN A 382 8.50 -9.73 -10.81
N ARG A 383 8.83 -8.69 -11.59
CA ARG A 383 9.04 -8.79 -13.04
C ARG A 383 10.15 -9.78 -13.37
N ARG A 384 11.29 -9.71 -12.67
CA ARG A 384 12.43 -10.63 -12.84
C ARG A 384 12.06 -12.08 -12.52
N GLN A 385 11.32 -12.29 -11.43
CA GLN A 385 10.85 -13.62 -11.03
C GLN A 385 9.89 -14.22 -12.05
N ASN A 386 8.93 -13.44 -12.55
CA ASN A 386 8.01 -13.89 -13.59
C ASN A 386 8.73 -14.24 -14.90
N ALA A 387 9.73 -13.44 -15.31
CA ALA A 387 10.53 -13.74 -16.50
C ALA A 387 11.26 -15.09 -16.39
N ARG A 388 11.88 -15.38 -15.24
CA ARG A 388 12.54 -16.67 -14.99
C ARG A 388 11.57 -17.86 -14.96
N LEU A 389 10.37 -17.67 -14.42
CA LEU A 389 9.36 -18.73 -14.43
C LEU A 389 8.93 -19.10 -15.86
N ILE A 390 8.89 -18.12 -16.77
CA ILE A 390 8.60 -18.35 -18.18
C ILE A 390 9.80 -19.06 -18.84
N GLU A 391 11.02 -18.58 -18.66
CA GLU A 391 12.24 -19.22 -19.18
C GLU A 391 12.40 -20.67 -18.71
N ASN A 392 12.08 -20.96 -17.45
CA ASN A 392 12.15 -22.31 -16.89
C ASN A 392 10.96 -23.19 -17.27
N ALA A 393 9.81 -22.62 -17.64
CA ALA A 393 8.67 -23.40 -18.13
C ALA A 393 8.95 -24.00 -19.52
N ASP A 394 9.78 -23.32 -20.32
CA ASP A 394 10.22 -23.80 -21.64
C ASP A 394 11.41 -24.79 -21.55
N ALA A 395 12.10 -24.84 -20.41
CA ALA A 395 13.19 -25.78 -20.13
C ALA A 395 12.66 -26.96 -19.28
N ALA A 396 12.15 -28.00 -19.93
CA ALA A 396 11.60 -29.18 -19.28
C ALA A 396 12.64 -29.94 -18.42
N ASP A 397 12.72 -29.62 -17.13
CA ASP A 397 13.29 -30.52 -16.12
C ASP A 397 12.63 -30.28 -14.73
N PRO A 398 11.71 -31.15 -14.27
CA PRO A 398 10.86 -30.91 -13.11
C PRO A 398 11.54 -31.09 -11.74
N GLU A 399 12.83 -31.42 -11.69
CA GLU A 399 13.54 -31.72 -10.43
C GLU A 399 14.26 -30.53 -9.78
N ASN A 400 14.46 -29.41 -10.47
CA ASN A 400 15.10 -28.21 -9.90
C ASN A 400 14.07 -27.09 -9.62
N SER A 401 13.16 -27.33 -8.67
CA SER A 401 12.34 -26.25 -8.11
C SER A 401 13.19 -25.36 -7.20
N VAL A 402 13.88 -24.39 -7.82
CA VAL A 402 14.63 -23.34 -7.12
C VAL A 402 13.67 -22.60 -6.19
N SER A 403 13.98 -22.60 -4.90
CA SER A 403 13.26 -21.81 -3.90
C SER A 403 13.20 -20.35 -4.31
N VAL A 404 12.00 -19.83 -4.56
CA VAL A 404 11.79 -18.41 -4.88
C VAL A 404 12.27 -17.58 -3.69
N SER A 405 13.36 -16.84 -3.89
CA SER A 405 13.86 -15.92 -2.89
C SER A 405 12.85 -14.79 -2.69
N THR A 406 12.55 -14.43 -1.44
CA THR A 406 11.65 -13.30 -1.12
C THR A 406 12.40 -11.97 -1.04
N ASN A 407 13.55 -11.87 -1.72
CA ASN A 407 14.41 -10.71 -1.63
C ASN A 407 13.98 -9.65 -2.66
N ASP A 408 13.39 -8.55 -2.19
CA ASP A 408 12.99 -7.40 -3.00
C ASP A 408 14.17 -6.72 -3.73
N ASN A 409 15.41 -7.13 -3.44
CA ASN A 409 16.64 -6.63 -4.06
C ASN A 409 17.23 -7.57 -5.13
N GLU A 410 16.54 -8.65 -5.47
CA GLU A 410 17.06 -9.66 -6.41
C GLU A 410 17.28 -9.13 -7.85
N HIS A 411 16.54 -8.09 -8.25
CA HIS A 411 16.71 -7.43 -9.55
C HIS A 411 17.89 -6.46 -9.59
N LEU A 412 18.50 -6.12 -8.46
CA LEU A 412 19.57 -5.12 -8.42
C LEU A 412 20.83 -5.63 -9.13
N LEU A 413 21.42 -4.75 -9.94
CA LEU A 413 22.68 -5.01 -10.61
C LEU A 413 23.82 -5.25 -9.59
N ASN A 414 24.41 -6.45 -9.59
CA ASN A 414 25.51 -6.77 -8.69
C ASN A 414 26.85 -6.25 -9.22
N LEU A 415 27.39 -5.20 -8.59
CA LEU A 415 28.70 -4.62 -8.89
C LEU A 415 29.49 -4.54 -7.57
N PRO A 416 30.33 -5.54 -7.23
CA PRO A 416 30.93 -5.66 -5.89
C PRO A 416 31.78 -4.47 -5.44
N GLN A 417 32.37 -3.75 -6.41
CA GLN A 417 33.26 -2.62 -6.15
C GLN A 417 32.52 -1.27 -6.09
N VAL A 418 31.22 -1.25 -6.40
CA VAL A 418 30.42 -0.03 -6.51
C VAL A 418 29.48 0.09 -5.32
N LYS A 419 29.54 1.22 -4.59
CA LYS A 419 28.66 1.46 -3.45
C LYS A 419 27.25 1.83 -3.94
N ARG A 420 26.22 1.12 -3.51
CA ARG A 420 24.82 1.48 -3.79
C ARG A 420 24.15 2.16 -2.60
N ARG A 421 23.49 3.27 -2.84
CA ARG A 421 22.74 4.07 -1.85
C ARG A 421 21.27 4.13 -2.28
N MET A 422 20.39 3.61 -1.43
CA MET A 422 18.95 3.51 -1.69
C MET A 422 18.24 4.70 -1.03
N ILE A 423 17.86 5.72 -1.80
CA ILE A 423 17.26 6.96 -1.27
C ILE A 423 15.93 7.23 -1.97
N SER A 424 14.83 6.76 -1.40
CA SER A 424 13.51 6.89 -2.04
C SER A 424 12.95 8.31 -1.98
N MET A 425 13.04 9.06 -3.08
CA MET A 425 12.42 10.39 -3.20
C MET A 425 10.89 10.36 -3.17
N THR A 426 10.28 9.22 -3.48
CA THR A 426 8.84 8.97 -3.40
C THR A 426 8.49 8.12 -2.18
N GLY A 427 9.16 8.38 -1.06
CA GLY A 427 8.96 7.68 0.20
C GLY A 427 7.68 8.10 0.94
N ARG A 428 7.58 7.69 2.21
CA ARG A 428 6.36 7.88 3.04
C ARG A 428 5.92 9.35 3.16
N ALA A 429 6.86 10.30 3.15
CA ALA A 429 6.53 11.72 3.23
C ALA A 429 5.73 12.18 2.01
N PHE A 430 6.21 11.83 0.81
CA PHE A 430 5.55 12.11 -0.46
C PHE A 430 4.23 11.34 -0.60
N GLU A 431 4.21 10.04 -0.28
CA GLU A 431 2.97 9.24 -0.29
C GLU A 431 1.89 9.84 0.63
N ARG A 432 2.29 10.24 1.84
CA ARG A 432 1.39 10.88 2.81
C ARG A 432 0.89 12.22 2.27
N MET A 433 1.75 13.03 1.67
CA MET A 433 1.36 14.29 1.05
C MET A 433 0.34 14.07 -0.08
N LEU A 434 0.55 13.10 -0.95
CA LEU A 434 -0.41 12.76 -2.01
C LEU A 434 -1.77 12.36 -1.42
N LEU A 435 -1.79 11.56 -0.34
CA LEU A 435 -3.02 11.18 0.33
C LEU A 435 -3.74 12.38 0.97
N TRP A 436 -3.03 13.26 1.67
CA TRP A 436 -3.64 14.45 2.30
C TRP A 436 -4.17 15.49 1.32
N ARG A 437 -3.74 15.43 0.05
CA ARG A 437 -4.28 16.28 -1.02
C ARG A 437 -5.61 15.78 -1.57
N LEU A 438 -6.02 14.54 -1.28
CA LEU A 438 -7.34 14.05 -1.65
C LEU A 438 -8.42 14.79 -0.84
N ASP A 439 -9.58 15.05 -1.47
CA ASP A 439 -10.76 15.43 -0.71
C ASP A 439 -11.16 14.29 0.24
N TRP A 440 -11.92 14.62 1.28
CA TRP A 440 -12.26 13.68 2.36
C TRP A 440 -12.95 12.41 1.85
N TYR A 441 -13.75 12.50 0.78
CA TYR A 441 -14.45 11.35 0.21
C TYR A 441 -13.46 10.42 -0.50
N ASN A 442 -12.63 10.98 -1.38
CA ASN A 442 -11.61 10.19 -2.08
C ASN A 442 -10.52 9.68 -1.12
N PHE A 443 -10.22 10.39 -0.04
CA PHE A 443 -9.30 9.93 1.01
C PHE A 443 -9.83 8.66 1.69
N ILE A 444 -11.08 8.68 2.16
CA ILE A 444 -11.72 7.51 2.78
C ILE A 444 -11.81 6.36 1.78
N LYS A 445 -12.15 6.67 0.51
CA LYS A 445 -12.21 5.68 -0.57
C LYS A 445 -10.85 5.04 -0.86
N ALA A 446 -9.78 5.83 -0.93
CA ALA A 446 -8.41 5.33 -1.10
C ALA A 446 -8.02 4.40 0.04
N LEU A 447 -8.32 4.81 1.29
CA LEU A 447 -8.02 3.99 2.47
C LEU A 447 -8.82 2.68 2.45
N GLY A 448 -10.11 2.74 2.10
CA GLY A 448 -10.97 1.57 1.96
C GLY A 448 -10.50 0.60 0.89
N LEU A 449 -10.09 1.10 -0.29
CA LEU A 449 -9.52 0.28 -1.37
C LEU A 449 -8.19 -0.35 -0.95
N ALA A 450 -7.29 0.42 -0.34
CA ALA A 450 -6.00 -0.08 0.14
C ALA A 450 -6.18 -1.15 1.23
N ALA A 451 -7.07 -0.92 2.20
CA ALA A 451 -7.41 -1.88 3.24
C ALA A 451 -8.04 -3.16 2.65
N SER A 452 -8.86 -3.02 1.61
CA SER A 452 -9.51 -4.16 0.94
C SER A 452 -8.61 -4.92 -0.04
N GLY A 453 -7.32 -4.54 -0.16
CA GLY A 453 -6.36 -5.18 -1.06
C GLY A 453 -6.36 -4.67 -2.50
N TYR A 454 -7.22 -3.71 -2.84
CA TYR A 454 -7.31 -3.07 -4.16
C TYR A 454 -6.28 -1.93 -4.31
N ARG A 455 -5.00 -2.27 -4.16
CA ARG A 455 -3.89 -1.30 -4.17
C ARG A 455 -3.80 -0.54 -5.50
N THR A 456 -4.05 -1.21 -6.61
CA THR A 456 -4.04 -0.61 -7.96
C THR A 456 -5.14 0.44 -8.11
N ASP A 457 -6.35 0.16 -7.61
CA ASP A 457 -7.46 1.10 -7.67
C ASP A 457 -7.26 2.29 -6.73
N ALA A 458 -6.66 2.06 -5.56
CA ALA A 458 -6.25 3.14 -4.65
C ALA A 458 -5.19 4.04 -5.31
N ALA A 459 -4.17 3.45 -5.95
CA ALA A 459 -3.16 4.19 -6.68
C ALA A 459 -3.75 4.99 -7.85
N ARG A 460 -4.67 4.39 -8.61
CA ARG A 460 -5.41 5.07 -9.68
C ARG A 460 -6.22 6.26 -9.16
N LEU A 461 -6.84 6.13 -7.98
CA LEU A 461 -7.58 7.23 -7.37
C LEU A 461 -6.67 8.42 -7.04
N VAL A 462 -5.50 8.15 -6.46
CA VAL A 462 -4.48 9.17 -6.16
C VAL A 462 -3.95 9.79 -7.46
N ALA A 463 -3.64 8.95 -8.45
CA ALA A 463 -3.13 9.39 -9.74
C ALA A 463 -4.10 10.34 -10.46
N THR A 464 -5.38 9.96 -10.56
CA THR A 464 -6.37 10.76 -11.28
C THR A 464 -6.81 12.03 -10.53
N ASN A 465 -6.89 12.01 -9.20
CA ASN A 465 -7.43 13.14 -8.43
C ASN A 465 -6.36 14.08 -7.87
N VAL A 466 -5.09 13.64 -7.78
CA VAL A 466 -4.00 14.46 -7.21
C VAL A 466 -2.90 14.65 -8.23
N MET A 467 -2.33 13.57 -8.76
CA MET A 467 -1.16 13.69 -9.65
C MET A 467 -1.57 14.41 -10.93
N LYS A 468 -2.56 13.88 -11.66
CA LYS A 468 -3.03 14.44 -12.94
C LYS A 468 -3.25 15.96 -12.91
N PRO A 469 -4.06 16.55 -12.01
CA PRO A 469 -4.25 18.00 -11.96
C PRO A 469 -3.00 18.77 -11.52
N ARG A 470 -2.08 18.14 -10.78
CA ARG A 470 -0.85 18.77 -10.32
C ARG A 470 0.22 18.83 -11.42
N GLY A 471 0.23 17.85 -12.32
CA GLY A 471 1.21 17.72 -13.41
C GLY A 471 2.63 17.47 -12.91
N LEU A 472 3.57 17.20 -13.82
CA LEU A 472 4.96 16.88 -13.48
C LEU A 472 5.69 18.05 -12.78
N ILE A 473 5.46 19.30 -13.21
CA ILE A 473 6.05 20.50 -12.58
C ILE A 473 5.58 20.61 -11.12
N GLY A 474 4.28 20.45 -10.89
CA GLY A 474 3.74 20.56 -9.54
C GLY A 474 4.19 19.41 -8.63
N LEU A 475 4.35 18.21 -9.17
CA LEU A 475 4.90 17.08 -8.43
C LEU A 475 6.37 17.31 -8.05
N ALA A 476 7.16 17.97 -8.90
CA ALA A 476 8.54 18.34 -8.57
C ALA A 476 8.60 19.37 -7.44
N GLN A 477 7.75 20.41 -7.49
CA GLN A 477 7.61 21.39 -6.39
C GLN A 477 7.20 20.71 -5.07
N ASP A 478 6.24 19.79 -5.16
CA ASP A 478 5.77 19.00 -4.02
C ASP A 478 6.88 18.10 -3.44
N MET A 479 7.77 17.54 -4.28
CA MET A 479 8.95 16.79 -3.82
C MET A 479 9.94 17.69 -3.08
N LEU A 480 10.20 18.91 -3.56
CA LEU A 480 11.05 19.87 -2.84
C LEU A 480 10.52 20.16 -1.43
N ASP A 481 9.19 20.21 -1.27
CA ASP A 481 8.58 20.51 0.02
C ASP A 481 8.61 19.36 1.03
N CYS A 482 8.57 18.10 0.56
CA CYS A 482 8.37 16.95 1.44
C CYS A 482 9.54 15.96 1.48
N ALA A 483 10.46 16.00 0.51
CA ALA A 483 11.61 15.08 0.40
C ALA A 483 12.95 15.74 0.82
N GLY A 484 12.90 16.76 1.69
CA GLY A 484 14.09 17.51 2.10
C GLY A 484 15.14 16.65 2.82
N ALA A 485 14.72 15.63 3.59
CA ALA A 485 15.66 14.72 4.26
C ALA A 485 16.41 13.84 3.26
N GLU A 486 15.70 13.34 2.25
CA GLU A 486 16.23 12.51 1.18
C GLU A 486 17.17 13.34 0.28
N ILE A 487 16.78 14.57 -0.07
CA ILE A 487 17.64 15.47 -0.86
C ILE A 487 18.91 15.81 -0.07
N ARG A 488 18.81 16.08 1.24
CA ARG A 488 19.99 16.27 2.09
C ARG A 488 20.92 15.06 2.06
N GLU A 489 20.39 13.84 2.18
CA GLU A 489 21.21 12.61 2.15
C GLU A 489 21.95 12.46 0.81
N ILE A 490 21.30 12.80 -0.31
CA ILE A 490 21.93 12.82 -1.64
C ILE A 490 23.10 13.81 -1.66
N PHE A 491 22.90 15.04 -1.18
CA PHE A 491 23.96 16.05 -1.13
C PHE A 491 25.08 15.67 -0.15
N ASP A 492 24.77 14.97 0.94
CA ASP A 492 25.78 14.43 1.86
C ASP A 492 26.70 13.40 1.17
N ILE A 493 26.15 12.57 0.27
CA ILE A 493 26.94 11.63 -0.54
C ILE A 493 27.76 12.38 -1.59
N LEU A 494 27.18 13.37 -2.26
CA LEU A 494 27.88 14.14 -3.29
C LEU A 494 29.02 14.99 -2.70
N ALA A 495 28.97 15.34 -1.42
CA ALA A 495 30.09 15.98 -0.74
C ALA A 495 31.26 15.02 -0.43
N ASP A 496 31.04 13.70 -0.43
CA ASP A 496 32.08 12.70 -0.17
C ASP A 496 32.96 12.48 -1.41
N SER A 497 34.25 12.78 -1.25
CA SER A 497 35.23 12.60 -2.31
C SER A 497 35.39 11.16 -2.77
N ALA A 498 35.17 10.19 -1.88
CA ALA A 498 35.28 8.77 -2.18
C ALA A 498 34.03 8.20 -2.87
N ALA A 499 33.00 9.03 -3.12
CA ALA A 499 31.79 8.60 -3.80
C ALA A 499 31.94 8.59 -5.34
N TYR A 500 32.84 9.40 -5.89
CA TYR A 500 32.97 9.62 -7.32
C TYR A 500 33.82 8.53 -8.02
N PRO A 501 33.54 8.24 -9.31
CA PRO A 501 32.43 8.75 -10.12
C PRO A 501 31.06 8.26 -9.64
N VAL A 502 30.03 9.11 -9.74
CA VAL A 502 28.70 8.83 -9.19
C VAL A 502 27.63 8.86 -10.28
N VAL A 503 26.70 7.91 -10.23
CA VAL A 503 25.48 7.94 -11.05
C VAL A 503 24.25 8.12 -10.17
N VAL A 504 23.39 9.05 -10.57
CA VAL A 504 22.05 9.23 -9.98
C VAL A 504 21.02 8.67 -10.95
N HIS A 505 20.15 7.77 -10.49
CA HIS A 505 19.09 7.22 -11.33
C HIS A 505 17.78 7.06 -10.58
N CYS A 506 16.69 6.96 -11.34
CA CYS A 506 15.41 6.47 -10.86
C CYS A 506 14.94 5.34 -11.79
N THR A 507 13.64 5.22 -12.06
CA THR A 507 13.15 4.24 -13.04
C THR A 507 13.56 4.64 -14.46
N GLN A 508 13.29 5.87 -14.87
CA GLN A 508 13.59 6.37 -16.23
C GLN A 508 14.76 7.35 -16.29
N GLY A 509 15.25 7.85 -15.15
CA GLY A 509 16.27 8.90 -15.14
C GLY A 509 15.80 10.29 -15.58
N LYS A 510 14.48 10.49 -15.73
CA LYS A 510 13.86 11.74 -16.19
C LYS A 510 13.47 12.66 -15.03
N ASP A 511 12.43 12.32 -14.25
CA ASP A 511 11.80 13.27 -13.31
C ASP A 511 12.58 13.46 -12.01
N ARG A 512 12.62 12.45 -11.14
CA ARG A 512 13.36 12.51 -9.85
C ARG A 512 14.84 12.78 -10.06
N THR A 513 15.44 12.07 -11.03
CA THR A 513 16.85 12.29 -11.38
C THR A 513 17.05 13.69 -11.95
N GLY A 514 16.18 14.14 -12.86
CA GLY A 514 16.24 15.48 -13.44
C GLY A 514 16.09 16.59 -12.41
N LEU A 515 15.25 16.41 -11.39
CA LEU A 515 15.13 17.36 -10.29
C LEU A 515 16.44 17.49 -9.49
N ILE A 516 17.10 16.37 -9.17
CA ILE A 516 18.41 16.40 -8.48
C ILE A 516 19.49 17.04 -9.35
N ILE A 517 19.56 16.69 -10.65
CA ILE A 517 20.53 17.28 -11.57
C ILE A 517 20.27 18.78 -11.76
N LEU A 518 19.00 19.19 -11.85
CA LEU A 518 18.61 20.60 -11.92
C LEU A 518 19.04 21.36 -10.67
N LEU A 519 18.81 20.82 -9.46
CA LEU A 519 19.27 21.44 -8.21
C LEU A 519 20.80 21.62 -8.19
N LEU A 520 21.55 20.62 -8.65
CA LEU A 520 23.01 20.72 -8.73
C LEU A 520 23.44 21.81 -9.72
N LEU A 521 22.89 21.84 -10.93
CA LEU A 521 23.27 22.83 -11.94
C LEU A 521 22.88 24.25 -11.51
N LEU A 522 21.72 24.45 -10.91
CA LEU A 522 21.33 25.73 -10.32
C LEU A 522 22.28 26.13 -9.19
N LEU A 523 22.71 25.18 -8.34
CA LEU A 523 23.66 25.47 -7.27
C LEU A 523 25.00 25.95 -7.84
N LEU A 524 25.49 25.31 -8.91
CA LEU A 524 26.73 25.75 -9.57
C LEU A 524 26.60 27.17 -10.10
N VAL A 525 25.48 27.51 -10.74
CA VAL A 525 25.23 28.87 -11.25
C VAL A 525 25.13 29.90 -10.12
N GLU A 526 24.51 29.54 -8.99
CA GLU A 526 24.34 30.48 -7.86
C GLU A 526 25.63 30.68 -7.05
N THR A 527 26.50 29.66 -6.94
CA THR A 527 27.67 29.68 -6.03
C THR A 527 29.02 29.85 -6.72
N THR A 528 29.10 29.67 -8.03
CA THR A 528 30.37 29.74 -8.77
C THR A 528 30.32 30.80 -9.87
N ALA A 529 31.47 31.09 -10.49
CA ALA A 529 31.54 31.99 -11.64
C ALA A 529 31.10 31.34 -12.98
N VAL A 530 30.58 30.10 -12.93
CA VAL A 530 30.14 29.37 -14.12
C VAL A 530 28.77 29.88 -14.55
N ASP A 531 28.71 30.38 -15.78
CA ASP A 531 27.44 30.75 -16.42
C ASP A 531 26.92 29.56 -17.21
N ILE A 532 25.92 28.86 -16.65
CA ILE A 532 25.16 27.80 -17.34
C ILE A 532 23.78 28.37 -17.64
N PRO A 533 23.50 28.73 -18.90
CA PRO A 533 22.19 29.24 -19.28
C PRO A 533 21.07 28.25 -18.95
N LEU A 534 19.93 28.75 -18.50
CA LEU A 534 18.81 27.89 -18.09
C LEU A 534 18.29 27.03 -19.26
N ASN A 535 18.33 27.54 -20.50
CA ASN A 535 18.02 26.78 -21.70
C ASN A 535 18.98 25.60 -21.94
N THR A 536 20.25 25.71 -21.52
CA THR A 536 21.21 24.59 -21.55
C THR A 536 20.83 23.50 -20.53
N ILE A 537 20.41 23.92 -19.33
CA ILE A 537 19.90 22.98 -18.31
C ILE A 537 18.61 22.29 -18.80
N SER A 538 17.69 23.07 -19.38
CA SER A 538 16.46 22.56 -19.98
C SER A 538 16.74 21.61 -21.15
N ALA A 539 17.76 21.88 -21.98
CA ALA A 539 18.15 21.00 -23.08
C ALA A 539 18.67 19.63 -22.58
N ASP A 540 19.48 19.59 -21.50
CA ASP A 540 19.87 18.32 -20.89
C ASP A 540 18.66 17.53 -20.35
N TYR A 541 17.70 18.22 -19.74
CA TYR A 541 16.47 17.59 -19.25
C TYR A 541 15.61 17.03 -20.39
N VAL A 542 15.37 17.82 -21.44
CA VAL A 542 14.56 17.42 -22.60
C VAL A 542 15.21 16.30 -23.42
N LYS A 543 16.55 16.19 -23.41
CA LYS A 543 17.26 15.06 -24.03
C LYS A 543 16.74 13.69 -23.57
N SER A 544 16.17 13.59 -22.37
CA SER A 544 15.57 12.35 -21.88
C SER A 544 14.39 11.84 -22.71
N GLU A 545 13.69 12.67 -23.48
CA GLU A 545 12.62 12.19 -24.38
C GLU A 545 13.18 11.29 -25.48
N THR A 546 14.22 11.76 -26.18
CA THR A 546 14.87 11.00 -27.25
C THR A 546 15.52 9.72 -26.72
N GLU A 547 16.17 9.79 -25.55
CA GLU A 547 16.85 8.64 -24.97
C GLU A 547 15.89 7.57 -24.38
N LEU A 548 14.62 7.93 -24.18
CA LEU A 548 13.57 7.03 -23.67
C LEU A 548 12.59 6.58 -24.77
N GLU A 549 12.80 6.99 -26.02
CA GLU A 549 11.99 6.58 -27.17
C GLU A 549 11.79 5.05 -27.26
N PRO A 550 12.82 4.19 -27.01
CA PRO A 550 12.64 2.73 -27.04
C PRO A 550 11.62 2.19 -26.01
N GLU A 551 11.42 2.89 -24.89
CA GLU A 551 10.47 2.50 -23.84
C GLU A 551 9.11 3.22 -23.93
N LEU A 552 8.94 4.16 -24.86
CA LEU A 552 7.77 5.06 -24.90
C LEU A 552 6.44 4.30 -25.02
N GLU A 553 6.36 3.29 -25.91
CA GLU A 553 5.12 2.52 -26.10
C GLU A 553 4.74 1.73 -24.84
N TYR A 554 5.73 1.13 -24.17
CA TYR A 554 5.52 0.40 -22.93
C TYR A 554 5.09 1.35 -21.80
N LEU A 555 5.76 2.50 -21.70
CA LEU A 555 5.44 3.55 -20.73
C LEU A 555 4.02 4.10 -20.91
N MET A 556 3.58 4.31 -22.16
CA MET A 556 2.20 4.74 -22.46
C MET A 556 1.16 3.75 -21.91
N LYS A 557 1.42 2.44 -22.04
CA LYS A 557 0.53 1.40 -21.50
C LYS A 557 0.45 1.48 -19.98
N GLU A 558 1.57 1.66 -19.28
CA GLU A 558 1.60 1.77 -17.82
C GLU A 558 0.90 3.06 -17.33
N ILE A 559 1.21 4.21 -17.93
CA ILE A 559 0.60 5.51 -17.61
C ILE A 559 -0.92 5.47 -17.76
N THR A 560 -1.41 4.88 -18.86
CA THR A 560 -2.84 4.79 -19.14
C THR A 560 -3.55 3.85 -18.16
N GLN A 561 -2.90 2.75 -17.74
CA GLN A 561 -3.47 1.82 -16.76
C GLN A 561 -3.71 2.46 -15.39
N ILE A 562 -2.81 3.34 -14.96
CA ILE A 562 -2.95 4.09 -13.70
C ILE A 562 -3.80 5.36 -13.83
N GLY A 563 -4.34 5.65 -15.01
CA GLY A 563 -5.28 6.75 -15.25
C GLY A 563 -4.62 8.12 -15.43
N LEU A 564 -3.35 8.15 -15.85
CA LEU A 564 -2.62 9.34 -16.24
C LEU A 564 -2.63 9.49 -17.78
N ASP A 565 -2.27 10.68 -18.26
CA ASP A 565 -2.20 11.08 -19.67
C ASP A 565 -0.78 11.08 -20.23
N GLU A 566 -0.67 11.21 -21.56
CA GLU A 566 0.60 11.14 -22.30
C GLU A 566 1.64 12.18 -21.86
N ASP A 567 1.19 13.29 -21.28
CA ASP A 567 2.03 14.35 -20.74
C ASP A 567 3.01 13.85 -19.67
N TYR A 568 2.71 12.73 -19.01
CA TYR A 568 3.59 12.10 -18.03
C TYR A 568 4.79 11.37 -18.64
N ALA A 569 4.75 11.01 -19.93
CA ALA A 569 5.93 10.47 -20.61
C ALA A 569 6.83 11.54 -21.19
N LYS A 570 6.28 12.72 -21.50
CA LYS A 570 7.04 13.84 -22.05
C LYS A 570 7.75 14.63 -20.95
N CYS A 571 8.71 15.46 -21.34
CA CYS A 571 9.30 16.50 -20.52
C CYS A 571 8.38 17.73 -20.60
N PRO A 572 7.80 18.20 -19.48
CA PRO A 572 6.90 19.35 -19.52
C PRO A 572 7.68 20.61 -19.95
N PRO A 573 7.10 21.44 -20.84
CA PRO A 573 7.74 22.68 -21.25
C PRO A 573 7.88 23.63 -20.05
N GLY A 574 9.02 24.31 -19.94
CA GLY A 574 9.25 25.25 -18.85
C GLY A 574 9.58 24.60 -17.50
N PHE A 575 9.92 23.29 -17.45
CA PHE A 575 10.18 22.59 -16.19
C PHE A 575 11.26 23.27 -15.34
N ALA A 576 12.41 23.59 -15.94
CA ALA A 576 13.54 24.16 -15.21
C ALA A 576 13.22 25.58 -14.73
N GLU A 577 12.53 26.37 -15.57
CA GLU A 577 12.03 27.72 -15.29
C GLU A 577 11.08 27.71 -14.09
N ALA A 578 10.07 26.85 -14.11
CA ALA A 578 9.06 26.78 -13.07
C ALA A 578 9.61 26.26 -11.73
N VAL A 579 10.58 25.34 -11.76
CA VAL A 579 11.26 24.87 -10.55
C VAL A 579 12.20 25.95 -9.99
N ARG A 580 12.94 26.67 -10.85
CA ARG A 580 13.79 27.79 -10.42
C ARG A 580 12.95 28.90 -9.79
N GLU A 581 11.87 29.32 -10.45
CA GLU A 581 10.95 30.33 -9.92
C GLU A 581 10.34 29.92 -8.57
N TYR A 582 10.02 28.64 -8.40
CA TYR A 582 9.53 28.12 -7.14
C TYR A 582 10.59 28.19 -6.01
N LEU A 583 11.83 27.84 -6.31
CA LEU A 583 12.95 27.95 -5.37
C LEU A 583 13.21 29.41 -4.99
N ASP A 584 13.25 30.30 -5.98
CA ASP A 584 13.49 31.73 -5.79
C ASP A 584 12.39 32.37 -4.94
N SER A 585 11.12 32.12 -5.28
CA SER A 585 9.96 32.75 -4.60
C SER A 585 9.71 32.22 -3.19
N LYS A 586 9.87 30.92 -2.96
CA LYS A 586 9.53 30.29 -1.68
C LYS A 586 10.70 30.20 -0.71
N TYR A 587 11.89 29.87 -1.23
CA TYR A 587 13.06 29.60 -0.40
C TYR A 587 14.13 30.68 -0.49
N GLY A 588 14.05 31.58 -1.49
CA GLY A 588 15.06 32.62 -1.73
C GLY A 588 16.25 32.13 -2.56
N GLY A 589 16.07 31.06 -3.34
CA GLY A 589 17.11 30.47 -4.20
C GLY A 589 17.43 29.02 -3.83
N VAL A 590 18.25 28.35 -4.65
CA VAL A 590 18.59 26.94 -4.42
C VAL A 590 19.55 26.80 -3.24
N LYS A 591 20.49 27.75 -3.05
CA LYS A 591 21.38 27.73 -1.88
C LYS A 591 20.57 27.84 -0.58
N ALA A 592 19.63 28.77 -0.51
CA ALA A 592 18.78 28.97 0.65
C ALA A 592 17.88 27.75 0.93
N TYR A 593 17.35 27.11 -0.12
CA TYR A 593 16.63 25.84 -0.01
C TYR A 593 17.52 24.74 0.60
N LEU A 594 18.71 24.52 0.06
CA LEU A 594 19.65 23.48 0.54
C LEU A 594 20.06 23.72 2.00
N LEU A 595 20.30 24.98 2.38
CA LEU A 595 20.54 25.35 3.79
C LEU A 595 19.35 25.01 4.69
N SER A 596 18.13 25.29 4.23
CA SER A 596 16.89 25.05 5.01
C SER A 596 16.66 23.57 5.32
N ILE A 597 17.12 22.66 4.44
CA ILE A 597 17.03 21.21 4.64
C ILE A 597 18.28 20.63 5.34
N GLY A 598 19.27 21.47 5.68
CA GLY A 598 20.43 21.08 6.48
C GLY A 598 21.68 20.69 5.70
N VAL A 599 21.79 21.06 4.42
CA VAL A 599 23.04 20.95 3.65
C VAL A 599 23.88 22.20 3.93
N GLY A 600 24.99 22.05 4.65
CA GLY A 600 25.87 23.17 5.03
C GLY A 600 26.66 23.74 3.84
N GLU A 601 27.09 25.01 3.95
CA GLU A 601 27.85 25.71 2.90
C GLU A 601 29.14 24.96 2.50
N GLU A 602 29.89 24.45 3.47
CA GLU A 602 31.12 23.67 3.22
C GLU A 602 30.88 22.47 2.28
N LYS A 603 29.74 21.79 2.44
CA LYS A 603 29.36 20.66 1.58
C LYS A 603 29.01 21.13 0.17
N MET A 604 28.24 22.22 0.07
CA MET A 604 27.92 22.84 -1.23
C MET A 604 29.19 23.25 -1.96
N ASP A 605 30.11 23.94 -1.30
CA ASP A 605 31.37 24.39 -1.89
C ASP A 605 32.23 23.19 -2.36
N THR A 606 32.30 22.12 -1.57
CA THR A 606 33.01 20.89 -1.92
C THR A 606 32.44 20.24 -3.19
N ILE A 607 31.11 20.20 -3.32
CA ILE A 607 30.41 19.70 -4.51
C ILE A 607 30.73 20.59 -5.71
N CYS A 608 30.62 21.91 -5.55
CA CYS A 608 30.87 22.88 -6.61
C CYS A 608 32.31 22.78 -7.16
N GLN A 609 33.31 22.75 -6.28
CA GLN A 609 34.72 22.55 -6.65
C GLN A 609 34.96 21.23 -7.39
N ARG A 610 34.18 20.18 -7.08
CA ARG A 610 34.29 18.89 -7.75
C ARG A 610 33.79 18.92 -9.18
N LEU A 611 32.65 19.59 -9.40
CA LEU A 611 31.92 19.54 -10.65
C LEU A 611 32.41 20.59 -11.65
N VAL A 612 32.92 21.72 -11.18
CA VAL A 612 33.40 22.81 -12.04
C VAL A 612 34.81 22.54 -12.53
N LEU A 613 35.06 22.85 -13.80
CA LEU A 613 36.41 22.89 -14.36
C LEU A 613 37.10 24.17 -13.88
N GLU A 614 38.21 24.06 -13.13
CA GLU A 614 39.01 25.22 -12.74
C GLU A 614 39.54 25.91 -14.00
N ARG A 615 39.44 27.25 -14.05
CA ARG A 615 40.02 28.06 -15.12
C ARG A 615 41.46 28.45 -14.82
#